data_AF-A0A0M8ZN27-F1
#
_entry.id   AF-A0A0M8ZN27-F1
#
_cell.length_a   1.000
_cell.length_b   1.000
_cell.length_c   1.000
_cell.angle_alpha   90.00
_cell.angle_beta   90.00
_cell.angle_gamma   90.00
#
_symmetry.space_group_name_H-M   'P 1'
#
loop_
_entity.id
_entity.type
_entity.pdbx_description
1 polymer ?
#
loop_
_entity_poly.entity_id
_entity_poly.type
_entity_poly.pdbx_seq_one_letter_code
_entity_poly.pdbx_strand_id
1 'polypeptide(L)'
;NNFIKTTINWEDIFNNQLKIKEYLYKYIDHCITDENYAIKEQHFFEKLFNIIFSHNKEKSIFYIDNNYSFNQTLLYGNEWLFATFEISIFTFIIVLCNDCTLAIIITVLISMLLTVIVKQNGKKNLNKHTLLDKLYFM
;
A
#
# COMPACT_ATOMS: atom_id res chain seq x y z
N ASN A 1 34.20 17.10 11.11
CA ASN A 1 33.17 17.32 10.07
C ASN A 1 33.12 16.07 9.20
N ASN A 2 32.62 14.95 9.72
CA ASN A 2 32.63 13.65 9.04
C ASN A 2 31.22 13.36 8.52
N PHE A 3 30.92 13.86 7.33
CA PHE A 3 29.79 13.39 6.53
C PHE A 3 30.14 11.99 6.02
N ILE A 4 29.60 10.97 6.69
CA ILE A 4 29.65 9.58 6.24
C ILE A 4 28.89 9.52 4.92
N LYS A 5 29.64 9.47 3.82
CA LYS A 5 29.14 9.11 2.51
C LYS A 5 28.92 7.60 2.53
N THR A 6 27.74 7.15 2.97
CA THR A 6 27.31 5.76 2.84
C THR A 6 27.22 5.43 1.36
N THR A 7 28.30 4.89 0.79
CA THR A 7 28.28 4.23 -0.51
C THR A 7 27.43 2.99 -0.34
N ILE A 8 26.20 3.05 -0.84
CA ILE A 8 25.28 1.91 -0.92
C ILE A 8 26.00 0.81 -1.72
N ASN A 9 26.44 -0.25 -1.03
CA ASN A 9 27.04 -1.39 -1.70
C ASN A 9 25.92 -2.28 -2.25
N TRP A 10 25.57 -2.06 -3.51
CA TRP A 10 24.49 -2.78 -4.19
C TRP A 10 24.68 -4.30 -4.18
N GLU A 11 25.94 -4.76 -4.19
CA GLU A 11 26.31 -6.17 -4.11
C GLU A 11 25.83 -6.81 -2.78
N ASP A 12 26.07 -6.14 -1.66
CA ASP A 12 25.69 -6.63 -0.34
C ASP A 12 24.17 -6.66 -0.17
N ILE A 13 23.49 -5.64 -0.70
CA ILE A 13 22.02 -5.57 -0.68
C ILE A 13 21.43 -6.71 -1.50
N PHE A 14 21.95 -6.94 -2.71
CA PHE A 14 21.49 -8.02 -3.58
C PHE A 14 21.73 -9.39 -2.93
N ASN A 15 22.91 -9.62 -2.38
CA ASN A 15 23.26 -10.86 -1.70
C ASN A 15 22.38 -11.11 -0.46
N ASN A 16 22.10 -10.07 0.32
CA ASN A 16 21.19 -10.18 1.46
C ASN A 16 19.75 -10.47 1.02
N GLN A 17 19.26 -9.81 -0.04
CA GLN A 17 17.94 -10.10 -0.61
C GLN A 17 17.83 -11.55 -1.10
N LEU A 18 18.89 -12.08 -1.72
CA LEU A 18 18.93 -13.47 -2.16
C LEU A 18 18.87 -14.45 -0.98
N LYS A 19 19.68 -14.21 0.07
CA LYS A 19 19.66 -15.02 1.30
C LYS A 19 18.30 -15.02 1.99
N ILE A 20 17.63 -13.87 2.05
CA ILE A 20 16.28 -13.76 2.62
C ILE A 20 15.28 -14.57 1.80
N LYS A 21 15.34 -14.48 0.46
CA LYS A 21 14.47 -15.29 -0.41
C LYS A 21 14.69 -16.78 -0.16
N GLU A 22 15.93 -17.25 -0.16
CA GLU A 22 16.26 -18.66 0.11
C GLU A 22 15.80 -19.12 1.48
N TYR A 23 15.95 -18.28 2.51
CA TYR A 23 15.46 -18.57 3.86
C TYR A 23 13.93 -18.71 3.89
N LEU A 24 13.20 -17.78 3.25
CA LEU A 24 11.73 -17.82 3.20
C LEU A 24 11.23 -19.05 2.44
N TYR A 25 11.86 -19.41 1.32
CA TYR A 25 11.55 -20.65 0.61
C TYR A 25 11.68 -21.86 1.52
N LYS A 26 12.84 -22.01 2.17
CA LYS A 26 13.09 -23.12 3.10
C LYS A 26 12.13 -23.13 4.30
N TYR A 27 11.75 -21.96 4.79
CA TYR A 27 10.81 -21.82 5.89
C TYR A 27 9.41 -22.27 5.47
N ILE A 28 8.93 -21.82 4.30
CA ILE A 28 7.62 -22.22 3.77
C ILE A 28 7.60 -23.72 3.48
N ASP A 29 8.64 -24.25 2.83
CA ASP A 29 8.78 -25.69 2.56
C ASP A 29 8.82 -26.52 3.86
N HIS A 30 9.37 -25.97 4.94
CA HIS A 30 9.38 -26.62 6.25
C HIS A 30 8.02 -26.58 6.94
N CYS A 31 7.27 -25.48 6.80
CA CYS A 31 5.96 -25.31 7.44
C CYS A 31 4.81 -25.98 6.66
N ILE A 32 4.93 -26.10 5.35
CA ILE A 32 3.90 -26.64 4.45
C ILE A 32 4.49 -27.88 3.75
N THR A 33 4.45 -29.00 4.45
CA THR A 33 4.99 -30.29 3.95
C THR A 33 4.04 -31.03 3.01
N ASP A 34 2.72 -30.79 3.11
CA ASP A 34 1.70 -31.63 2.45
C ASP A 34 0.90 -30.92 1.33
N GLU A 35 1.08 -29.61 1.15
CA GLU A 35 0.36 -28.85 0.10
C GLU A 35 1.30 -28.28 -0.95
N ASN A 36 0.93 -28.47 -2.22
CA ASN A 36 1.64 -27.87 -3.34
C ASN A 36 1.30 -26.39 -3.44
N TYR A 37 2.27 -25.51 -3.22
CA TYR A 37 2.10 -24.08 -3.47
C TYR A 37 2.61 -23.68 -4.86
N ALA A 38 2.02 -22.63 -5.44
CA ALA A 38 2.47 -22.04 -6.69
C ALA A 38 2.71 -20.53 -6.51
N ILE A 39 3.87 -20.05 -6.96
CA ILE A 39 4.16 -18.62 -7.01
C ILE A 39 3.74 -18.10 -8.38
N LYS A 40 2.87 -17.10 -8.39
CA LYS A 40 2.29 -16.54 -9.62
C LYS A 40 2.24 -15.01 -9.55
N GLU A 41 2.35 -14.36 -10.69
CA GLU A 41 2.00 -12.95 -10.82
C GLU A 41 0.48 -12.76 -10.84
N GLN A 42 0.00 -11.69 -10.19
CA GLN A 42 -1.42 -11.33 -10.21
C GLN A 42 -1.75 -10.66 -11.56
N HIS A 43 -2.81 -11.13 -12.22
CA HIS A 43 -3.27 -10.53 -13.47
C HIS A 43 -3.78 -9.11 -13.24
N PHE A 44 -3.68 -8.24 -14.25
CA PHE A 44 -4.15 -6.86 -14.16
C PHE A 44 -5.62 -6.77 -13.72
N PHE A 45 -6.48 -7.65 -14.23
CA PHE A 45 -7.89 -7.70 -13.85
C PHE A 45 -8.12 -8.21 -12.43
N GLU A 46 -7.34 -9.22 -11.96
CA GLU A 46 -7.37 -9.67 -10.56
C GLU A 46 -7.04 -8.51 -9.63
N LYS A 47 -6.04 -7.69 -10.00
CA LYS A 47 -5.61 -6.51 -9.25
C LYS A 47 -6.63 -5.36 -9.30
N LEU A 48 -7.25 -5.11 -10.46
CA LEU A 48 -8.20 -4.01 -10.63
C LEU A 48 -9.49 -4.24 -9.84
N PHE A 49 -10.02 -5.46 -9.86
CA PHE A 49 -11.27 -5.80 -9.18
C PHE A 49 -11.07 -6.34 -7.77
N ASN A 50 -9.82 -6.58 -7.35
CA ASN A 50 -9.47 -7.24 -6.10
C ASN A 50 -10.17 -8.62 -5.94
N ILE A 51 -10.26 -9.37 -7.04
CA ILE A 51 -10.88 -10.71 -7.10
C ILE A 51 -9.77 -11.72 -7.38
N ILE A 52 -9.76 -12.80 -6.61
CA ILE A 52 -8.89 -13.96 -6.85
C ILE A 52 -9.57 -14.79 -7.94
N PHE A 53 -9.03 -14.78 -9.17
CA PHE A 53 -9.60 -15.53 -10.29
C PHE A 53 -9.23 -17.02 -10.26
N SER A 54 -8.35 -17.44 -9.34
CA SER A 54 -7.95 -18.85 -9.27
C SER A 54 -9.06 -19.73 -8.68
N HIS A 55 -9.65 -20.54 -9.55
CA HIS A 55 -10.63 -21.57 -9.22
C HIS A 55 -10.00 -22.89 -8.72
N ASN A 56 -8.66 -22.98 -8.64
CA ASN A 56 -8.01 -24.21 -8.20
C ASN A 56 -7.99 -24.31 -6.67
N LYS A 57 -8.95 -25.08 -6.13
CA LYS A 57 -9.06 -25.39 -4.69
C LYS A 57 -7.95 -26.30 -4.15
N GLU A 58 -7.11 -26.87 -5.02
CA GLU A 58 -6.14 -27.91 -4.66
C GLU A 58 -4.73 -27.39 -4.37
N LYS A 59 -4.43 -26.11 -4.64
CA LYS A 59 -3.08 -25.55 -4.49
C LYS A 59 -3.14 -24.15 -3.89
N SER A 60 -2.31 -23.91 -2.88
CA SER A 60 -2.11 -22.57 -2.32
C SER A 60 -1.33 -21.70 -3.31
N ILE A 61 -1.74 -20.45 -3.51
CA ILE A 61 -1.11 -19.54 -4.49
C ILE A 61 -0.54 -18.35 -3.76
N PHE A 62 0.78 -18.15 -3.92
CA PHE A 62 1.48 -16.96 -3.46
C PHE A 62 1.60 -15.98 -4.63
N TYR A 63 1.00 -14.81 -4.47
CA TYR A 63 1.10 -13.74 -5.46
C TYR A 63 2.39 -12.94 -5.25
N ILE A 64 3.17 -12.75 -6.31
CA ILE A 64 4.32 -11.83 -6.29
C ILE A 64 3.76 -10.40 -6.29
N ASP A 65 3.97 -9.67 -5.19
CA ASP A 65 3.58 -8.26 -5.09
C ASP A 65 4.69 -7.32 -5.59
N ASN A 66 4.31 -6.41 -6.49
CA ASN A 66 5.17 -5.36 -7.04
C ASN A 66 5.14 -4.06 -6.19
N ASN A 67 5.21 -4.17 -4.86
CA ASN A 67 5.17 -3.05 -3.90
C ASN A 67 3.86 -2.23 -3.86
N TYR A 68 2.74 -2.74 -4.39
CA TYR A 68 1.49 -1.96 -4.46
C TYR A 68 0.48 -2.30 -3.35
N SER A 69 0.57 -3.48 -2.72
CA SER A 69 -0.43 -3.92 -1.74
C SER A 69 -0.54 -2.97 -0.53
N PHE A 70 0.60 -2.43 -0.06
CA PHE A 70 0.61 -1.53 1.10
C PHE A 70 0.25 -0.08 0.79
N ASN A 71 0.37 0.34 -0.47
CA ASN A 71 -0.05 1.69 -0.88
C ASN A 71 -1.58 1.79 -0.90
N GLN A 72 -2.25 0.70 -1.25
CA GLN A 72 -3.71 0.65 -1.34
C GLN A 72 -4.36 0.74 0.05
N THR A 73 -3.75 0.14 1.09
CA THR A 73 -4.26 0.14 2.47
C THR A 73 -4.36 1.51 3.17
N LEU A 74 -3.70 2.56 2.67
CA LEU A 74 -3.75 3.88 3.32
C LEU A 74 -5.08 4.62 3.12
N LEU A 75 -5.82 4.28 2.07
CA LEU A 75 -7.10 4.90 1.74
C LEU A 75 -8.24 3.87 1.60
N TYR A 76 -7.90 2.58 1.48
CA TYR A 76 -8.88 1.51 1.39
C TYR A 76 -9.80 1.49 2.63
N GLY A 77 -11.10 1.54 2.39
CA GLY A 77 -12.14 1.50 3.42
C GLY A 77 -12.71 2.87 3.82
N ASN A 78 -12.02 3.99 3.52
CA ASN A 78 -12.53 5.32 3.83
C ASN A 78 -12.98 6.13 2.60
N GLU A 79 -12.93 5.55 1.41
CA GLU A 79 -13.26 6.20 0.13
C GLU A 79 -14.65 6.85 0.16
N TRP A 80 -15.63 6.17 0.76
CA TRP A 80 -16.99 6.69 0.95
C TRP A 80 -17.05 7.92 1.86
N LEU A 81 -16.22 7.98 2.90
CA LEU A 81 -16.16 9.15 3.78
C LEU A 81 -15.58 10.35 3.04
N PHE A 82 -14.53 10.15 2.23
CA PHE A 82 -13.97 11.19 1.37
C PHE A 82 -15.01 11.70 0.37
N ALA A 83 -15.71 10.80 -0.33
CA ALA A 83 -16.75 11.17 -1.29
C ALA A 83 -17.89 11.97 -0.63
N THR A 84 -18.36 11.52 0.54
CA THR A 84 -19.44 12.21 1.28
C THR A 84 -18.99 13.59 1.77
N PHE A 85 -17.75 13.70 2.23
CA PHE A 85 -17.15 14.98 2.64
C PHE A 85 -17.03 15.97 1.48
N GLU A 86 -16.57 15.51 0.30
CA GLU A 86 -16.48 16.35 -0.90
C GLU A 86 -17.85 16.87 -1.36
N ILE A 87 -18.86 15.99 -1.40
CA ILE A 87 -20.23 16.37 -1.76
C ILE A 87 -20.80 17.38 -0.74
N SER A 88 -20.53 17.19 0.55
CA SER A 88 -20.98 18.10 1.61
C SER A 88 -20.34 19.48 1.48
N ILE A 89 -19.03 19.56 1.23
CA ILE A 89 -18.32 20.82 1.01
C ILE A 89 -18.84 21.51 -0.25
N PHE A 90 -18.99 20.77 -1.34
CA PHE A 90 -19.49 21.31 -2.58
C PHE A 90 -20.85 21.98 -2.40
N THR A 91 -21.77 21.27 -1.74
CA THR A 91 -23.11 21.79 -1.43
C THR A 91 -23.03 23.02 -0.52
N PHE A 92 -22.18 22.99 0.50
CA PHE A 92 -21.99 24.12 1.41
C PHE A 92 -21.49 25.38 0.69
N ILE A 93 -20.53 25.24 -0.23
CA ILE A 93 -19.99 26.39 -0.98
C ILE A 93 -21.01 26.91 -2.01
N ILE A 94 -21.81 26.04 -2.64
CA ILE A 94 -22.92 26.49 -3.51
C ILE A 94 -23.88 27.38 -2.72
N VAL A 95 -24.27 26.99 -1.51
CA VAL A 95 -25.19 27.77 -0.67
C VAL A 95 -24.58 29.11 -0.25
N LEU A 96 -23.26 29.16 0.00
CA LEU A 96 -22.58 30.38 0.41
C LEU A 96 -22.34 31.38 -0.72
N CYS A 97 -21.86 30.90 -1.87
CA CYS A 97 -21.42 31.76 -2.97
C CYS A 97 -22.49 31.96 -4.04
N ASN A 98 -23.52 31.10 -4.07
CA ASN A 98 -24.55 31.04 -5.11
C ASN A 98 -23.97 30.96 -6.54
N ASP A 99 -22.72 30.49 -6.66
CA ASP A 99 -21.97 30.33 -7.90
C ASP A 99 -21.39 28.92 -7.95
N CYS A 100 -21.87 28.13 -8.93
CA CYS A 100 -21.45 26.76 -9.14
C CYS A 100 -19.96 26.67 -9.55
N THR A 101 -19.45 27.63 -10.31
CA THR A 101 -18.08 27.59 -10.84
C THR A 101 -17.07 27.77 -9.71
N LEU A 102 -17.31 28.77 -8.85
CA LEU A 102 -16.48 29.01 -7.67
C LEU A 102 -16.55 27.83 -6.69
N ALA A 103 -17.73 27.22 -6.53
CA ALA A 103 -17.89 26.05 -5.68
C ALA A 103 -17.07 24.84 -6.16
N ILE A 104 -17.03 24.58 -7.48
CA ILE A 104 -16.20 23.49 -8.05
C ILE A 104 -14.72 23.76 -7.77
N ILE A 105 -14.23 24.98 -8.05
CA ILE A 105 -12.82 25.34 -7.88
C ILE A 105 -12.39 25.17 -6.42
N ILE A 106 -13.18 25.68 -5.48
CA ILE A 106 -12.87 25.62 -4.04
C ILE A 106 -12.91 24.17 -3.54
N THR A 107 -13.90 23.39 -3.96
CA THR A 107 -14.03 21.98 -3.55
C THR A 107 -12.82 21.17 -4.03
N VAL A 108 -12.43 21.31 -5.30
CA VAL A 108 -11.26 20.62 -5.85
C VAL A 108 -9.98 21.00 -5.11
N LEU A 109 -9.81 22.28 -4.77
CA LEU A 109 -8.65 22.74 -4.01
C LEU A 109 -8.59 22.10 -2.61
N ILE A 110 -9.72 22.03 -1.91
CA ILE A 110 -9.80 21.39 -0.59
C ILE A 110 -9.54 19.89 -0.69
N SER A 111 -10.12 19.20 -1.67
CA SER A 111 -9.88 17.77 -1.96
C SER A 111 -8.40 17.45 -2.19
N MET A 112 -7.72 18.32 -2.95
CA MET A 112 -6.29 18.16 -3.23
C MET A 112 -5.45 18.29 -1.94
N LEU A 113 -5.74 19.29 -1.11
CA LEU A 113 -5.07 19.48 0.18
C LEU A 113 -5.31 18.30 1.13
N LEU A 114 -6.55 17.85 1.25
CA LEU A 114 -6.95 16.72 2.08
C LEU A 114 -6.19 15.44 1.68
N THR A 115 -6.10 15.17 0.38
CA THR A 115 -5.35 14.03 -0.17
C THR A 115 -3.87 14.08 0.19
N VAL A 116 -3.26 15.27 0.14
CA VAL A 116 -1.85 15.47 0.52
C VAL A 116 -1.64 15.20 2.00
N ILE A 117 -2.50 15.75 2.87
CA ILE A 117 -2.43 15.55 4.33
C ILE A 117 -2.55 14.08 4.69
N VAL A 118 -3.51 13.38 4.08
CA VAL A 118 -3.76 11.97 4.38
C VAL A 118 -2.62 11.08 3.89
N LYS A 119 -2.06 11.35 2.70
CA LYS A 119 -0.87 10.64 2.22
C LYS A 119 0.34 10.87 3.14
N GLN A 120 0.53 12.09 3.64
CA GLN A 120 1.63 12.40 4.56
C GLN A 120 1.43 11.74 5.92
N ASN A 121 0.22 11.84 6.50
CA ASN A 121 -0.09 11.24 7.79
C ASN A 121 -0.10 9.70 7.73
N GLY A 122 -0.61 9.14 6.64
CA GLY A 122 -0.57 7.70 6.36
C GLY A 122 0.86 7.19 6.30
N LYS A 123 1.75 7.84 5.55
CA LYS A 123 3.18 7.49 5.51
C LYS A 123 3.86 7.62 6.87
N LYS A 124 3.57 8.69 7.64
CA LYS A 124 4.11 8.87 9.00
C LYS A 124 3.64 7.79 9.97
N ASN A 125 2.37 7.39 9.91
CA ASN A 125 1.81 6.31 10.73
C ASN A 125 2.40 4.95 10.35
N LEU A 126 2.52 4.66 9.06
CA LEU A 126 3.16 3.43 8.60
C LEU A 126 4.61 3.38 9.06
N ASN A 127 5.41 4.43 8.86
CA ASN A 127 6.83 4.42 9.24
C ASN A 127 7.06 4.31 10.76
N LYS A 128 6.09 4.71 11.58
CA LYS A 128 6.18 4.63 13.06
C LYS A 128 5.66 3.29 13.61
N HIS A 129 4.80 2.59 12.87
CA HIS A 129 4.16 1.35 13.29
C HIS A 129 4.47 0.13 12.40
N THR A 130 5.28 0.23 11.36
CA THR A 130 5.82 -0.93 10.63
C THR A 130 6.94 -1.58 11.43
N LEU A 131 6.53 -2.28 12.50
CA LEU A 131 6.80 -3.71 12.71
C LEU A 131 8.23 -4.26 12.47
N LEU A 132 9.29 -3.50 12.72
CA LEU A 132 10.65 -4.05 12.85
C LEU A 132 11.36 -3.63 14.14
N ASP A 133 11.12 -2.44 14.69
CA ASP A 133 11.88 -1.96 15.86
C ASP A 133 11.57 -2.69 17.17
N LYS A 134 10.48 -3.48 17.27
CA LYS A 134 10.15 -4.25 18.48
C LYS A 134 10.45 -5.75 18.39
N LEU A 135 10.69 -6.29 17.19
CA LEU A 135 10.98 -7.72 17.03
C LEU A 135 12.48 -8.05 17.11
N TYR A 136 13.36 -7.05 17.10
CA TYR A 136 14.81 -7.24 17.18
C TYR A 136 15.43 -6.95 18.56
N PHE A 137 14.61 -6.67 19.58
CA PHE A 137 15.08 -6.42 20.97
C PHE A 137 14.61 -7.48 21.98
N MET A 138 14.33 -8.70 21.55
CA MET A 138 14.15 -9.84 22.45
C MET A 138 14.89 -11.06 21.95
#